data_AF-A0A434CK65-F1
#
_entry.id   AF-A0A434CK65-F1
#
_cell.length_a   1.000
_cell.length_b   1.000
_cell.length_c   1.000
_cell.angle_alpha   90.00
_cell.angle_beta   90.00
_cell.angle_gamma   90.00
#
_symmetry.space_group_name_H-M   'P 1'
#
loop_
_entity.id
_entity.type
_entity.pdbx_description
1 polymer ?
#
loop_
_entity_poly.entity_id
_entity_poly.type
_entity_poly.pdbx_seq_one_letter_code
_entity_poly.pdbx_strand_id
1 'polypeptide(L)' 'MNDRLRAVSGQIIAVAVALLMGAIIILMVGESPVRVFMTLLRGAFGDQAKIAGTLLQTTPI' A
#
# COMPACT_ATOMS: atom_id res chain seq x y z
N MET A 1 17.59 -21.59 -10.85
CA MET A 1 16.57 -20.66 -11.39
C MET A 1 15.44 -20.47 -10.37
N ASN A 2 15.75 -20.07 -9.12
CA ASN A 2 14.74 -19.93 -8.06
C ASN A 2 14.94 -18.69 -7.18
N ASP A 3 16.09 -18.01 -7.27
CA ASP A 3 16.44 -16.94 -6.31
C ASP A 3 15.62 -15.68 -6.54
N ARG A 4 15.31 -15.33 -7.79
CA ARG A 4 14.42 -14.20 -8.11
C ARG A 4 12.99 -14.43 -7.67
N LEU A 5 12.48 -15.65 -7.86
CA LEU A 5 11.14 -16.04 -7.40
C LEU A 5 11.04 -16.02 -5.87
N ARG A 6 12.07 -16.52 -5.19
CA ARG A 6 12.18 -16.45 -3.72
C ARG A 6 12.25 -15.01 -3.23
N ALA A 7 13.04 -14.15 -3.87
CA ALA A 7 13.16 -12.74 -3.50
C ALA A 7 11.82 -11.98 -3.65
N VAL A 8 11.14 -12.14 -4.79
CA VAL A 8 9.83 -11.51 -5.03
C VAL A 8 8.78 -12.03 -4.05
N SER A 9 8.76 -13.35 -3.78
CA SER A 9 7.83 -13.93 -2.81
C SER A 9 8.05 -13.39 -1.39
N GLY A 10 9.30 -13.20 -0.97
CA GLY A 10 9.61 -12.62 0.33
C GLY A 10 9.15 -11.17 0.46
N GLN A 11 9.33 -10.37 -0.60
CA GLN A 11 8.86 -8.98 -0.63
C GLN A 11 7.33 -8.88 -0.57
N ILE A 12 6.62 -9.72 -1.32
CA ILE A 12 5.16 -9.76 -1.30
C ILE A 12 4.64 -10.12 0.10
N ILE A 13 5.25 -11.13 0.75
CA ILE A 13 4.90 -11.52 2.12
C ILE A 13 5.15 -10.35 3.09
N ALA A 14 6.29 -9.68 2.99
CA ALA A 14 6.60 -8.53 3.85
C ALA A 14 5.57 -7.40 3.70
N VAL A 15 5.19 -7.06 2.47
CA VAL A 15 4.15 -6.05 2.20
C VAL A 15 2.80 -6.50 2.74
N ALA A 16 2.42 -7.77 2.55
CA ALA A 16 1.17 -8.31 3.07
C ALA A 16 1.11 -8.24 4.61
N VAL A 17 2.20 -8.59 5.30
CA VAL A 17 2.30 -8.49 6.75
C VAL A 17 2.20 -7.03 7.22
N ALA A 18 2.84 -6.09 6.53
CA ALA A 18 2.73 -4.66 6.84
C ALA A 18 1.30 -4.15 6.69
N LEU A 19 0.59 -4.54 5.63
CA LEU A 19 -0.82 -4.18 5.41
C LEU A 19 -1.73 -4.81 6.48
N LEU A 20 -1.48 -6.06 6.88
CA LEU A 20 -2.21 -6.71 7.97
C LEU A 20 -2.02 -5.99 9.30
N MET A 21 -0.78 -5.60 9.63
CA MET A 21 -0.49 -4.81 10.83
C MET A 21 -1.23 -3.47 10.81
N GLY A 22 -1.21 -2.76 9.68
CA GLY A 22 -1.99 -1.54 9.51
C GLY A 22 -3.49 -1.76 9.67
N ALA A 23 -4.02 -2.88 9.15
CA ALA A 23 -5.43 -3.24 9.29
C ALA A 23 -5.83 -3.46 10.76
N ILE A 24 -4.98 -4.14 11.54
CA ILE A 24 -5.20 -4.34 12.98
C ILE A 24 -5.29 -2.99 13.69
N ILE A 25 -4.37 -2.06 13.41
CA ILE A 25 -4.38 -0.73 14.00
C ILE A 25 -5.68 0.02 13.64
N ILE A 26 -6.12 -0.05 12.38
CA ILE A 26 -7.36 0.59 11.94
C ILE A 26 -8.58 0.01 12.68
N LEU A 27 -8.63 -1.31 12.87
CA LEU A 27 -9.69 -1.95 13.65
C LEU A 27 -9.68 -1.50 15.12
N MET A 28 -8.50 -1.34 15.73
CA MET A 28 -8.38 -0.86 17.11
C MET A 28 -8.92 0.56 17.30
N VAL A 29 -8.87 1.40 16.26
CA VAL A 29 -9.45 2.75 16.25
C VAL A 29 -10.97 2.72 16.01
N GLY A 30 -11.54 1.56 15.70
CA GLY A 30 -12.98 1.40 15.44
C GLY A 30 -13.41 1.69 14.01
N GLU A 31 -12.45 1.78 13.09
CA GLU A 31 -12.70 2.05 11.67
C GLU A 31 -12.65 0.78 10.82
N SER A 32 -13.23 0.84 9.61
CA SER A 32 -13.16 -0.26 8.65
C SER A 32 -11.85 -0.22 7.85
N PRO A 33 -10.95 -1.22 7.96
CA PRO A 33 -9.69 -1.23 7.22
C PRO A 33 -9.89 -1.17 5.72
N VAL A 34 -10.89 -1.89 5.21
CA VAL A 34 -11.22 -1.91 3.78
C VAL A 34 -11.60 -0.50 3.31
N ARG A 35 -12.42 0.22 4.08
CA ARG A 35 -12.81 1.60 3.74
C ARG A 35 -11.58 2.52 3.77
N VAL A 36 -10.76 2.44 4.81
CA VAL A 36 -9.56 3.28 4.97
C VAL A 36 -8.56 3.03 3.84
N PHE A 37 -8.21 1.78 3.54
CA PHE A 37 -7.30 1.47 2.43
C PHE A 37 -7.86 1.90 1.08
N MET A 38 -9.17 1.74 0.85
CA MET A 38 -9.81 2.25 -0.37
C MET A 38 -9.76 3.78 -0.45
N THR A 39 -9.96 4.48 0.65
CA THR A 39 -9.82 5.93 0.71
C THR A 39 -8.39 6.36 0.40
N LEU A 40 -7.38 5.66 0.93
CA LEU A 40 -5.96 5.92 0.63
C LEU A 40 -5.65 5.68 -0.86
N LEU A 41 -6.11 4.56 -1.42
CA LEU A 41 -5.93 4.26 -2.84
C LEU A 41 -6.60 5.30 -3.75
N ARG A 42 -7.83 5.72 -3.44
CA ARG A 42 -8.52 6.80 -4.16
C ARG A 42 -7.85 8.17 -3.96
N GLY A 43 -7.24 8.39 -2.80
CA GLY A 43 -6.44 9.58 -2.52
C GLY A 43 -5.19 9.66 -3.39
N ALA A 44 -4.51 8.53 -3.60
CA ALA A 44 -3.29 8.46 -4.40
C ALA A 44 -3.56 8.36 -5.92
N PHE A 45 -4.60 7.64 -6.35
CA PHE A 45 -4.80 7.28 -7.76
C PHE A 45 -6.17 7.67 -8.33
N GLY A 46 -6.99 8.44 -7.62
CA GLY A 46 -8.39 8.68 -7.98
C GLY A 46 -8.64 9.53 -9.24
N ASP A 47 -7.67 10.34 -9.66
CA ASP A 47 -7.73 11.16 -10.87
C ASP A 47 -6.32 11.39 -11.43
N GLN A 48 -6.23 11.95 -12.65
CA GLN A 48 -4.96 12.16 -13.33
C GLN A 48 -4.00 13.08 -12.56
N ALA A 49 -4.53 14.08 -11.83
CA ALA A 49 -3.71 15.00 -11.04
C ALA A 49 -3.13 14.29 -9.80
N LYS A 50 -3.91 13.44 -9.13
CA LYS A 50 -3.45 12.63 -7.99
C LYS A 50 -2.39 11.61 -8.38
N ILE A 51 -2.56 10.97 -9.55
CA ILE A 51 -1.54 10.05 -10.08
C ILE A 51 -0.24 10.81 -10.34
N ALA A 52 -0.32 11.98 -11.00
CA ALA A 52 0.85 12.83 -11.24
C ALA A 52 1.51 13.28 -9.93
N GLY A 53 0.72 13.66 -8.93
CA GLY A 53 1.19 14.00 -7.59
C GLY A 53 1.89 12.84 -6.89
N THR A 54 1.33 11.64 -6.97
CA THR A 54 1.96 10.43 -6.40
C THR A 54 3.31 10.16 -7.07
N LEU A 55 3.37 10.19 -8.41
CA LEU A 55 4.63 10.01 -9.14
C LEU A 55 5.68 11.06 -8.75
N LEU A 56 5.28 12.33 -8.71
CA LEU A 56 6.16 13.43 -8.31
C LEU A 56 6.72 13.20 -6.88
N GLN A 57 5.86 12.83 -5.94
CA GLN A 57 6.24 12.63 -4.54
C GLN A 57 7.09 11.37 -4.32
N THR A 58 6.93 10.35 -5.17
CA THR A 58 7.75 9.13 -5.13
C THR A 58 9.09 9.28 -5.87
N THR A 59 9.28 10.34 -6.64
CA THR A 59 10.55 10.61 -7.32
C THR A 59 11.46 11.39 -6.37
N PRO A 60 12.65 10.87 -6.03
CA PRO A 60 13.65 11.63 -5.28
C PRO A 60 14.25 12.66 -6.23
N ILE A 61 13.79 13.90 -6.13
CA ILE A 61 14.41 15.08 -6.76
C ILE A 61 15.74 15.43 -6.09
#